data_AF-A0A377M1Y4-F1
#
_entry.id   AF-A0A377M1Y4-F1
#
_cell.length_a   1.000
_cell.length_b   1.000
_cell.length_c   1.000
_cell.angle_alpha   90.00
_cell.angle_beta   90.00
_cell.angle_gamma   90.00
#
_symmetry.space_group_name_H-M   'P 1'
#
loop_
_entity.id
_entity.type
_entity.pdbx_description
1 polymer ?
#
loop_
_entity_poly.entity_id
_entity_poly.type
_entity_poly.pdbx_seq_one_letter_code
_entity_poly.pdbx_strand_id
1 'polypeptide(L)'
;MPYDSVYSEKRTPGALRTVWRKFYGDTTAMIGLYGCAGLVLLCVFGSWFAPYGIDQQFLGYQLLPPSWSRYGEVSFFLGTDDLGRDVLSRLLSGAAPTVGGAFVVTLAATVCGLALGIFAGSTHGLRSAVLNHILDTLLSIPSLLLAIIVVAFCRAAPDACHVCRVAGYPAPYRSLCVQHGA
;
A
#
# COMPACT_ATOMS: atom_id res chain seq x y z
N MET A 1 -1.68 2.15 66.64
CA MET A 1 -2.35 0.98 66.04
C MET A 1 -1.93 0.95 64.57
N PRO A 2 -1.19 -0.07 64.09
CA PRO A 2 -0.85 -0.15 62.68
C PRO A 2 -2.09 -0.61 61.90
N TYR A 3 -2.47 0.14 60.87
CA TYR A 3 -3.51 -0.30 59.94
C TYR A 3 -2.88 -1.31 58.99
N ASP A 4 -3.19 -2.59 59.21
CA ASP A 4 -2.82 -3.63 58.27
C ASP A 4 -3.54 -3.41 56.93
N SER A 5 -2.74 -3.45 55.87
CA SER A 5 -3.09 -3.36 54.46
C SER A 5 -3.92 -4.59 54.02
N VAL A 6 -5.13 -4.73 54.55
CA VAL A 6 -6.02 -5.88 54.28
C VAL A 6 -6.61 -5.85 52.87
N TYR A 7 -6.59 -4.71 52.19
CA TYR A 7 -6.90 -4.65 50.76
C TYR A 7 -5.61 -4.81 49.95
N SER A 8 -5.34 -6.06 49.54
CA SER A 8 -4.41 -6.31 48.44
C SER A 8 -4.99 -5.68 47.19
N GLU A 9 -4.63 -4.42 46.92
CA GLU A 9 -5.08 -3.69 45.74
C GLU A 9 -4.66 -4.46 44.49
N LYS A 10 -5.64 -5.09 43.85
CA LYS A 10 -5.45 -5.86 42.62
C LYS A 10 -5.06 -4.84 41.56
N ARG A 11 -3.75 -4.60 41.40
CA ARG A 11 -3.22 -3.79 40.29
C ARG A 11 -3.77 -4.39 39.01
N THR A 12 -4.72 -3.70 38.38
CA THR A 12 -5.23 -4.10 37.09
C THR A 12 -4.04 -4.10 36.13
N PRO A 13 -3.75 -5.23 35.46
CA PRO A 13 -2.66 -5.27 34.50
C PRO A 13 -2.91 -4.18 33.46
N GLY A 14 -1.86 -3.42 33.11
CA GLY A 14 -1.97 -2.28 32.21
C GLY A 14 -2.74 -2.61 30.93
N ALA A 15 -3.49 -1.63 30.41
CA ALA A 15 -4.39 -1.82 29.26
C ALA A 15 -3.73 -2.57 28.10
N LEU A 16 -2.48 -2.22 27.76
CA LEU A 16 -1.67 -2.88 26.74
C LEU A 16 -1.45 -4.37 26.99
N ARG A 17 -1.17 -4.76 28.24
CA ARG A 17 -0.93 -6.16 28.61
C ARG A 17 -2.22 -6.98 28.54
N THR A 18 -3.36 -6.37 28.83
CA THR A 18 -4.67 -7.01 28.72
C THR A 18 -5.09 -7.19 27.26
N VAL A 19 -4.88 -6.18 26.42
CA VAL A 19 -5.09 -6.27 24.97
C VAL A 19 -4.18 -7.33 24.35
N TRP A 20 -2.89 -7.33 24.67
CA TRP A 20 -1.94 -8.30 24.13
C TRP A 20 -2.30 -9.75 24.46
N ARG A 21 -2.68 -10.04 25.71
CA ARG A 21 -3.14 -11.40 26.07
C ARG A 21 -4.40 -11.81 25.31
N LYS A 22 -5.34 -10.88 25.13
CA LYS A 22 -6.59 -11.17 24.40
C LYS A 22 -6.31 -11.41 22.92
N PHE A 23 -5.37 -10.66 22.34
CA PHE A 23 -4.94 -10.79 20.96
C PHE A 23 -4.16 -12.09 20.70
N TYR A 24 -3.28 -12.49 21.62
CA TYR A 24 -2.54 -13.76 21.52
C TYR A 24 -3.43 -15.00 21.67
N GLY A 25 -4.56 -14.87 22.36
CA GLY A 25 -5.56 -15.95 22.48
C GLY A 25 -6.42 -16.16 21.23
N ASP A 26 -6.35 -15.27 20.24
CA ASP A 26 -7.13 -15.35 19.01
C ASP A 26 -6.23 -15.73 17.81
N THR A 27 -6.44 -16.94 17.29
CA THR A 27 -5.68 -17.48 16.16
C THR A 27 -5.85 -16.64 14.90
N THR A 28 -7.04 -16.09 14.66
CA THR A 28 -7.30 -15.28 13.44
C THR A 28 -6.54 -13.96 13.49
N ALA A 29 -6.51 -13.34 14.67
CA ALA A 29 -5.73 -12.13 14.94
C ALA A 29 -4.23 -12.37 14.78
N MET A 30 -3.74 -13.52 15.24
CA MET A 30 -2.34 -13.93 15.07
C MET A 30 -1.95 -14.18 13.61
N ILE A 31 -2.81 -14.85 12.83
CA ILE A 31 -2.56 -15.05 11.39
C ILE A 31 -2.44 -13.69 10.67
N GLY A 32 -3.34 -12.76 10.96
CA GLY A 32 -3.27 -11.41 10.42
C GLY A 32 -1.98 -10.68 10.82
N LEU A 33 -1.58 -10.77 12.09
CA LEU A 33 -0.34 -10.18 12.58
C LEU A 33 0.89 -10.74 11.86
N TYR A 34 1.00 -12.07 11.73
CA TYR A 34 2.12 -12.69 11.05
C TYR A 34 2.14 -12.38 9.55
N GLY A 35 0.97 -12.32 8.89
CA GLY A 35 0.87 -11.91 7.50
C GLY A 35 1.33 -10.47 7.28
N CYS A 36 0.85 -9.53 8.09
CA CYS A 36 1.28 -8.14 8.05
C CYS A 36 2.78 -7.99 8.37
N ALA A 37 3.27 -8.68 9.41
CA ALA A 37 4.69 -8.67 9.76
C ALA A 37 5.54 -9.21 8.60
N GLY A 38 5.11 -10.30 7.97
CA GLY A 38 5.77 -10.87 6.79
C GLY A 38 5.82 -9.89 5.62
N LEU A 39 4.72 -9.18 5.32
CA LEU A 39 4.69 -8.15 4.29
C LEU A 39 5.63 -6.98 4.59
N VAL A 40 5.66 -6.51 5.83
CA VAL A 40 6.58 -5.43 6.26
C VAL A 40 8.03 -5.88 6.13
N LEU A 41 8.34 -7.10 6.58
CA LEU A 41 9.68 -7.69 6.41
C LEU A 41 10.06 -7.79 4.93
N LEU A 42 9.15 -8.25 4.07
CA LEU A 42 9.38 -8.33 2.63
C LEU A 42 9.57 -6.95 2.00
N CYS A 43 8.89 -5.90 2.49
CA CYS A 43 9.12 -4.53 2.00
C CYS A 43 10.49 -3.99 2.42
N VAL A 44 10.95 -4.28 3.64
CA VAL A 44 12.23 -3.79 4.15
C VAL A 44 13.41 -4.57 3.57
N PHE A 45 13.29 -5.89 3.49
CA PHE A 45 14.36 -6.79 3.08
C PHE A 45 14.26 -7.28 1.63
N GLY A 46 13.13 -7.06 0.95
CA GLY A 46 12.88 -7.60 -0.38
C GLY A 46 13.90 -7.15 -1.42
N SER A 47 14.28 -5.87 -1.41
CA SER A 47 15.32 -5.35 -2.30
C SER A 47 16.69 -5.99 -2.06
N TRP A 48 16.95 -6.52 -0.85
CA TRP A 48 18.18 -7.22 -0.51
C TRP A 48 18.16 -8.70 -0.92
N PHE A 49 16.97 -9.30 -0.97
CA PHE A 49 16.75 -10.66 -1.48
C PHE A 49 16.61 -10.72 -3.00
N ALA A 50 16.49 -9.59 -3.68
CA ALA A 50 16.37 -9.55 -5.13
C ALA A 50 17.70 -9.96 -5.81
N PRO A 51 17.71 -11.04 -6.62
CA PRO A 51 18.93 -11.52 -7.28
C PRO A 51 19.43 -10.59 -8.40
N TYR A 52 18.53 -9.83 -9.04
CA TYR A 52 18.86 -8.99 -10.20
C TYR A 52 18.38 -7.53 -10.02
N GLY A 53 18.96 -6.62 -10.79
CA GLY A 53 18.53 -5.23 -10.84
C GLY A 53 17.14 -5.07 -11.50
N ILE A 54 16.35 -4.09 -11.05
CA ILE A 54 14.97 -3.84 -11.53
C ILE A 54 14.92 -3.61 -13.05
N ASP A 55 15.91 -2.90 -13.58
CA ASP A 55 16.02 -2.53 -14.99
C ASP A 55 16.93 -3.49 -15.79
N GLN A 56 17.41 -4.56 -15.16
CA GLN A 56 18.29 -5.51 -15.83
C GLN A 56 17.48 -6.38 -16.79
N GLN A 57 17.82 -6.28 -18.07
CA GLN A 57 17.13 -7.00 -19.14
C GLN A 57 18.04 -8.05 -19.76
N PHE A 58 17.56 -9.28 -19.84
CA PHE A 58 18.27 -10.40 -20.46
C PHE A 58 17.64 -10.73 -21.82
N LEU A 59 18.27 -10.28 -22.91
CA LEU A 59 17.84 -10.61 -24.26
C LEU A 59 18.08 -12.09 -24.55
N GLY A 60 17.07 -12.78 -25.10
CA GLY A 60 17.09 -14.22 -25.35
C GLY A 60 16.41 -15.04 -24.25
N TYR A 61 16.11 -14.40 -23.12
CA TYR A 61 15.41 -14.99 -21.99
C TYR A 61 14.01 -14.40 -21.80
N GLN A 62 13.26 -14.21 -22.89
CA GLN A 62 11.86 -13.76 -22.82
C GLN A 62 10.91 -14.91 -22.51
N LEU A 63 9.88 -14.65 -21.70
CA LEU A 63 8.80 -15.61 -21.42
C LEU A 63 9.29 -16.95 -20.86
N LEU A 64 10.32 -16.95 -20.01
CA LEU A 64 10.73 -18.20 -19.37
C LEU A 64 9.67 -18.63 -18.35
N PRO A 65 9.32 -19.93 -18.36
CA PRO A 65 8.47 -20.48 -17.33
C PRO A 65 9.24 -20.54 -15.99
N PRO A 66 8.53 -20.63 -14.86
CA PRO A 66 9.15 -20.69 -13.54
C PRO A 66 10.06 -21.92 -13.40
N SER A 67 11.01 -21.87 -12.47
CA SER A 67 12.07 -22.88 -12.34
C SER A 67 11.56 -24.30 -12.06
N TRP A 68 10.32 -24.45 -11.57
CA TRP A 68 9.67 -25.75 -11.37
C TRP A 68 9.06 -26.34 -12.65
N SER A 69 9.13 -25.63 -13.78
CA SER A 69 8.73 -26.13 -15.09
C SER A 69 9.89 -26.82 -15.80
N ARG A 70 9.57 -27.72 -16.74
CA ARG A 70 10.56 -28.52 -17.49
C ARG A 70 11.53 -27.70 -18.35
N TYR A 71 11.14 -26.47 -18.70
CA TYR A 71 11.93 -25.52 -19.49
C TYR A 71 12.32 -24.27 -18.69
N GLY A 72 12.19 -24.32 -17.36
CA GLY A 72 12.54 -23.19 -16.49
C GLY A 72 14.01 -23.26 -16.06
N GLU A 73 14.61 -22.09 -15.81
CA GLU A 73 15.96 -22.00 -15.28
C GLU A 73 15.94 -21.61 -13.80
N VAL A 74 16.91 -22.11 -13.01
CA VAL A 74 17.05 -21.82 -11.57
C VAL A 74 17.54 -20.39 -11.32
N SER A 75 18.23 -19.79 -12.30
CA SER A 75 18.59 -18.37 -12.34
C SER A 75 17.35 -17.48 -12.19
N PHE A 76 16.26 -17.82 -12.89
CA PHE A 76 14.99 -17.10 -12.88
C PHE A 76 13.92 -17.88 -12.13
N PHE A 77 13.92 -17.80 -10.79
CA PHE A 77 13.06 -18.63 -9.93
C PHE A 77 11.56 -18.56 -10.31
N LEU A 78 11.03 -17.36 -10.52
CA LEU A 78 9.64 -17.14 -10.96
C LEU A 78 9.50 -17.04 -12.49
N GLY A 79 10.59 -17.12 -13.24
CA GLY A 79 10.63 -16.87 -14.68
C GLY A 79 10.80 -15.39 -15.04
N THR A 80 10.63 -15.10 -16.32
CA THR A 80 10.87 -13.77 -16.90
C THR A 80 9.64 -13.23 -17.64
N ASP A 81 9.54 -11.91 -17.74
CA ASP A 81 8.48 -11.24 -18.51
C ASP A 81 8.76 -11.21 -20.03
N ASP A 82 7.87 -10.59 -20.80
CA ASP A 82 7.97 -10.42 -22.25
C ASP A 82 9.23 -9.64 -22.69
N LEU A 83 9.83 -8.87 -21.77
CA LEU A 83 11.05 -8.13 -22.03
C LEU A 83 12.30 -8.90 -21.62
N GLY A 84 12.16 -10.04 -20.91
CA GLY A 84 13.27 -10.81 -20.38
C GLY A 84 13.80 -10.28 -19.06
N ARG A 85 12.95 -9.64 -18.25
CA ARG A 85 13.27 -9.19 -16.89
C ARG A 85 12.80 -10.21 -15.86
N ASP A 86 13.59 -10.40 -14.80
CA ASP A 86 13.25 -11.31 -13.71
C ASP A 86 12.01 -10.84 -12.94
N VAL A 87 11.00 -11.71 -12.86
CA VAL A 87 9.72 -11.40 -12.19
C VAL A 87 9.91 -11.33 -10.68
N LEU A 88 10.74 -12.20 -10.09
CA LEU A 88 10.95 -12.25 -8.64
C LEU A 88 11.55 -10.95 -8.11
N SER A 89 12.63 -10.48 -8.74
CA SER A 89 13.29 -9.23 -8.36
C SER A 89 12.34 -8.05 -8.44
N ARG A 90 11.51 -7.98 -9.49
CA ARG A 90 10.51 -6.91 -9.67
C ARG A 90 9.41 -6.94 -8.62
N LEU A 91 8.96 -8.12 -8.20
CA LEU A 91 7.97 -8.24 -7.13
C LEU A 91 8.55 -7.81 -5.77
N LEU A 92 9.75 -8.28 -5.45
CA LEU A 92 10.44 -7.96 -4.20
C LEU A 92 10.78 -6.47 -4.10
N SER A 93 11.30 -5.87 -5.18
CA SER A 93 11.62 -4.44 -5.21
C SER A 93 10.38 -3.55 -5.31
N GLY A 94 9.31 -4.03 -5.96
CA GLY A 94 8.05 -3.31 -6.14
C GLY A 94 7.15 -3.31 -4.91
N ALA A 95 7.35 -4.24 -3.97
CA ALA A 95 6.57 -4.32 -2.74
C ALA A 95 6.71 -3.06 -1.87
N ALA A 96 7.94 -2.56 -1.68
CA ALA A 96 8.23 -1.41 -0.84
C ALA A 96 7.51 -0.11 -1.29
N PRO A 97 7.61 0.35 -2.56
CA PRO A 97 6.90 1.55 -3.00
C PRO A 97 5.37 1.36 -3.01
N THR A 98 4.88 0.13 -3.22
CA THR A 98 3.43 -0.16 -3.18
C THR A 98 2.86 0.01 -1.78
N VAL A 99 3.48 -0.63 -0.78
CA VAL A 99 3.02 -0.54 0.61
C VAL A 99 3.30 0.85 1.19
N GLY A 100 4.48 1.42 0.92
CA GLY A 100 4.84 2.76 1.36
C GLY A 100 3.91 3.83 0.80
N GLY A 101 3.63 3.78 -0.51
CA GLY A 101 2.70 4.70 -1.17
C GLY A 101 1.28 4.56 -0.62
N ALA A 102 0.78 3.33 -0.47
CA ALA A 102 -0.53 3.08 0.13
C ALA A 102 -0.60 3.64 1.56
N PHE A 103 0.42 3.42 2.38
CA PHE A 103 0.46 3.91 3.76
C PHE A 103 0.38 5.43 3.84
N VAL A 104 1.17 6.15 3.03
CA VAL A 104 1.14 7.63 2.98
C VAL A 104 -0.22 8.14 2.53
N VAL A 105 -0.79 7.55 1.47
CA VAL A 105 -2.11 7.94 0.94
C VAL A 105 -3.21 7.68 1.96
N THR A 106 -3.21 6.52 2.61
CA THR A 106 -4.20 6.20 3.66
C THR A 106 -4.07 7.14 4.85
N LEU A 107 -2.86 7.50 5.27
CA LEU A 107 -2.66 8.40 6.40
C LEU A 107 -3.16 9.81 6.06
N ALA A 108 -2.83 10.33 4.88
CA ALA A 108 -3.33 11.61 4.40
C ALA A 108 -4.86 11.61 4.25
N ALA A 109 -5.44 10.57 3.64
CA ALA A 109 -6.88 10.40 3.51
C ALA A 109 -7.58 10.32 4.87
N THR A 110 -6.98 9.64 5.85
CA THR A 110 -7.52 9.52 7.20
C THR A 110 -7.53 10.88 7.90
N VAL A 111 -6.45 11.66 7.80
CA VAL A 111 -6.39 13.00 8.40
C VAL A 111 -7.43 13.93 7.76
N CYS A 112 -7.50 13.97 6.43
CA CYS A 112 -8.48 14.79 5.72
C CYS A 112 -9.92 14.35 5.99
N GLY A 113 -10.18 13.03 5.93
CA GLY A 113 -11.49 12.43 6.20
C GLY A 113 -11.95 12.64 7.63
N LEU A 114 -11.04 12.56 8.61
CA LEU A 114 -11.34 12.83 10.01
C LEU A 114 -11.69 14.30 10.22
N ALA A 115 -10.94 15.23 9.62
CA ALA A 115 -11.25 16.66 9.69
C ALA A 115 -12.63 16.98 9.10
N LEU A 116 -12.92 16.45 7.90
CA LEU A 116 -14.24 16.59 7.25
C LEU A 116 -15.35 15.93 8.07
N GLY A 117 -15.11 14.74 8.62
CA GLY A 117 -16.08 13.99 9.42
C GLY A 117 -16.43 14.70 10.73
N ILE A 118 -15.44 15.25 11.43
CA ILE A 118 -15.67 16.06 12.64
C ILE A 118 -16.46 17.31 12.29
N PHE A 119 -16.14 17.99 11.18
CA PHE A 119 -16.86 19.19 10.76
C PHE A 119 -18.32 18.89 10.38
N ALA A 120 -18.56 17.80 9.65
CA ALA A 120 -19.90 17.35 9.28
C ALA A 120 -20.73 16.89 10.50
N GLY A 121 -20.09 16.22 11.46
CA GLY A 121 -20.74 15.72 12.68
C GLY A 121 -20.99 16.80 13.75
N SER A 122 -20.15 17.83 13.83
CA SER A 122 -20.32 18.94 14.78
C SER A 122 -21.37 19.98 14.34
N THR A 123 -21.78 19.97 13.08
CA THR A 123 -22.76 20.92 12.55
C THR A 123 -24.17 20.31 12.65
N HIS A 124 -25.15 21.07 13.15
CA HIS A 124 -26.56 20.66 13.15
C HIS A 124 -27.36 21.44 12.09
N GLY A 125 -28.40 20.81 11.52
CA GLY A 125 -29.34 21.43 10.57
C GLY A 125 -28.94 21.28 9.08
N LEU A 126 -29.40 22.21 8.24
CA LEU A 126 -29.29 22.12 6.76
C LEU A 126 -27.85 21.92 6.25
N ARG A 127 -26.86 22.52 6.90
CA ARG A 127 -25.44 22.42 6.49
C ARG A 127 -24.89 21.00 6.60
N SER A 128 -25.29 20.26 7.64
CA SER A 128 -24.91 18.87 7.81
C SER A 128 -25.61 17.97 6.80
N ALA A 129 -26.89 18.24 6.51
CA ALA A 129 -27.64 17.53 5.46
C ALA A 129 -27.01 17.70 4.07
N VAL A 130 -26.59 18.92 3.71
CA VAL A 130 -25.92 19.18 2.42
C VAL A 130 -24.57 18.48 2.33
N LEU A 131 -23.73 18.56 3.37
CA LEU A 131 -22.44 17.88 3.39
C LEU A 131 -22.58 16.36 3.25
N ASN A 132 -23.49 15.76 4.01
CA ASN A 132 -23.71 14.32 3.95
C ASN A 132 -24.25 13.90 2.58
N HIS A 133 -25.13 14.68 1.98
CA HIS A 133 -25.65 14.40 0.65
C HIS A 133 -24.57 14.46 -0.44
N ILE A 134 -23.64 15.42 -0.35
CA ILE A 134 -22.49 15.49 -1.26
C ILE A 134 -21.60 14.24 -1.09
N LEU A 135 -21.31 13.84 0.15
CA LEU A 135 -20.52 12.64 0.44
C LEU A 135 -21.19 11.37 -0.10
N ASP A 136 -22.49 11.20 0.12
CA ASP A 136 -23.26 10.06 -0.41
C ASP A 136 -23.26 10.06 -1.95
N THR A 137 -23.39 11.23 -2.58
CA THR A 137 -23.33 11.37 -4.04
C THR A 137 -21.95 10.97 -4.57
N LEU A 138 -20.87 11.41 -3.93
CA LEU A 138 -19.50 11.04 -4.30
C LEU A 138 -19.26 9.53 -4.14
N LEU A 139 -19.80 8.91 -3.09
CA LEU A 139 -19.70 7.46 -2.86
C LEU A 139 -20.55 6.64 -3.84
N SER A 140 -21.58 7.23 -4.44
CA SER A 140 -22.39 6.57 -5.47
C SER A 140 -21.67 6.46 -6.83
N ILE A 141 -20.67 7.32 -7.08
CA ILE A 141 -19.85 7.25 -8.28
C ILE A 141 -18.88 6.07 -8.15
N PRO A 142 -18.84 5.14 -9.12
CA PRO A 142 -17.87 4.04 -9.12
C PRO A 142 -16.45 4.60 -9.06
N SER A 143 -15.65 4.15 -8.09
CA SER A 143 -14.27 4.62 -7.91
C SER A 143 -13.40 4.44 -9.16
N LEU A 144 -13.70 3.43 -9.99
CA LEU A 144 -13.02 3.19 -11.25
C LEU A 144 -13.26 4.32 -12.27
N LEU A 145 -14.50 4.84 -12.36
CA LEU A 145 -14.83 5.97 -13.23
C LEU A 145 -14.08 7.24 -12.80
N LEU A 146 -14.04 7.51 -11.49
CA LEU A 146 -13.28 8.64 -10.96
C LEU A 146 -11.78 8.52 -11.29
N ALA A 147 -11.21 7.33 -11.10
CA ALA A 147 -9.80 7.06 -11.35
C ALA A 147 -9.40 7.32 -12.81
N ILE A 148 -10.19 6.83 -13.79
CA ILE A 148 -9.87 7.04 -15.22
C ILE A 148 -9.98 8.52 -15.62
N ILE A 149 -10.94 9.26 -15.05
CA ILE A 149 -11.09 10.70 -15.28
C ILE A 149 -9.86 11.44 -14.74
N VAL A 150 -9.43 11.16 -13.51
CA VAL A 150 -8.24 11.77 -12.91
C VAL A 150 -6.98 11.47 -13.74
N VAL A 151 -6.79 10.22 -14.19
CA VAL A 151 -5.65 9.86 -15.05
C VAL A 151 -5.69 10.64 -16.38
N ALA A 152 -6.87 10.76 -17.00
CA ALA A 152 -7.03 11.50 -18.25
C ALA A 152 -6.69 12.99 -18.10
N PHE A 153 -7.17 13.63 -17.02
CA PHE A 153 -6.84 15.03 -16.72
C PHE A 153 -5.37 15.22 -16.34
N CYS A 154 -4.82 14.31 -15.53
CA CYS A 154 -3.41 14.36 -15.13
C CYS A 154 -2.49 14.20 -16.35
N ARG A 155 -2.88 13.40 -17.35
CA ARG A 155 -2.17 13.30 -18.64
C ARG A 155 -2.24 14.58 -19.48
N ALA A 156 -3.32 15.36 -19.37
CA ALA A 156 -3.51 16.59 -20.13
C ALA A 156 -2.78 17.81 -19.52
N ALA A 157 -2.36 17.73 -18.25
CA ALA A 157 -1.67 18.82 -17.56
C ALA A 157 -0.15 18.82 -17.87
N PRO A 158 0.46 20.00 -18.15
CA PRO A 158 1.91 20.12 -18.43
C PRO A 158 2.82 19.70 -17.24
N ASP A 159 2.25 19.65 -16.04
CA ASP A 159 2.87 19.29 -14.76
C ASP A 159 2.88 17.77 -14.46
N ALA A 160 2.33 16.94 -15.34
CA ALA A 160 2.43 15.46 -15.28
C ALA A 160 3.88 14.97 -15.16
N CYS A 161 4.82 15.71 -15.77
CA CYS A 161 6.25 15.42 -15.74
C CYS A 161 6.86 15.50 -14.32
N HIS A 162 6.24 16.25 -13.40
CA HIS A 162 6.64 16.31 -11.99
C HIS A 162 6.13 15.09 -11.21
N VAL A 163 4.90 14.66 -11.43
CA VAL A 163 4.33 13.48 -10.76
C VAL A 163 5.02 12.19 -11.23
N CYS A 164 5.29 12.03 -12.53
CA CYS A 164 6.06 10.89 -13.04
C CYS A 164 7.49 10.83 -12.46
N ARG A 165 8.10 12.00 -12.18
CA ARG A 165 9.42 12.11 -11.55
C ARG A 165 9.37 11.71 -10.07
N VAL A 166 8.33 12.11 -9.34
CA VAL A 166 8.13 11.74 -7.92
C VAL A 166 7.74 10.27 -7.77
N ALA A 167 6.99 9.72 -8.73
CA ALA A 167 6.59 8.32 -8.76
C ALA A 167 7.71 7.35 -9.22
N GLY A 168 8.91 7.86 -9.53
CA GLY A 168 10.07 7.02 -9.84
C GLY A 168 9.99 6.29 -11.19
N TYR A 169 9.21 6.78 -12.15
CA TYR A 169 9.11 6.14 -13.46
C TYR A 169 10.46 6.21 -14.22
N PRO A 170 10.94 5.08 -14.80
CA PRO A 170 12.20 5.06 -15.54
C PRO A 170 12.20 6.05 -16.71
N ALA A 171 13.37 6.63 -17.00
CA ALA A 171 13.60 7.62 -18.05
C ALA A 171 12.93 7.34 -19.42
N PRO A 172 12.86 6.09 -19.96
CA PRO A 172 12.22 5.83 -21.25
C PRO A 172 10.70 6.09 -21.26
N TYR A 173 10.00 5.94 -20.12
CA TYR A 173 8.56 6.20 -20.02
C TYR A 173 8.23 7.70 -19.99
N ARG A 174 9.20 8.52 -19.56
CA ARG A 174 9.09 9.97 -19.51
C ARG A 174 8.97 10.58 -20.91
N SER A 175 9.68 10.02 -21.88
CA SER A 175 9.64 10.44 -23.29
C SER A 175 8.36 10.00 -24.00
N LEU A 176 7.79 8.84 -23.66
CA LEU A 176 6.53 8.37 -24.26
C LEU A 176 5.32 9.22 -23.84
N CYS A 177 5.27 9.71 -22.59
CA CYS A 177 4.23 10.65 -22.15
C CYS A 177 4.22 11.95 -22.94
N VAL A 178 5.37 12.38 -23.46
CA VAL A 178 5.49 13.60 -24.28
C VAL A 178 5.18 13.33 -25.76
N GLN A 179 5.55 12.16 -26.29
CA GLN A 179 5.40 11.85 -27.72
C GLN A 179 4.00 11.38 -28.15
N HIS A 180 3.23 10.72 -27.30
CA HIS A 180 1.84 10.31 -27.61
C HIS A 180 0.78 11.28 -27.06
N GLY A 181 1.18 12.52 -26.79
CA GLY A 181 0.36 13.61 -26.25
C GLY A 181 0.04 14.73 -27.24
N ALA A 182 0.07 14.46 -28.55
CA ALA A 182 -0.48 15.32 -29.60
C ALA A 182 -1.51 14.55 -30.41
#